data_AF-A0A0D0CZY0-F1
#
_entry.id   AF-A0A0D0CZY0-F1
#
_cell.length_a   1.000
_cell.length_b   1.000
_cell.length_c   1.000
_cell.angle_alpha   90.00
_cell.angle_beta   90.00
_cell.angle_gamma   90.00
#
_symmetry.space_group_name_H-M   'P 1'
#
loop_
_entity.id
_entity.type
_entity.pdbx_description
1 polymer ?
#
loop_
_entity_poly.entity_id
_entity_poly.type
_entity_poly.pdbx_seq_one_letter_code
_entity_poly.pdbx_strand_id
1 'polypeptide(L)' 'GYMHSKHVTIKEQLSIFLYGCITGLCIRHIGECFQQSNVTVSRYLFSSYPFV' A
#
# COMPACT_ATOMS: atom_id res chain seq x y z
N GLY A 1 2.32 -6.26 -25.20
CA GLY A 1 3.60 -6.06 -24.50
C GLY A 1 3.35 -5.97 -23.02
N TYR A 2 3.58 -7.05 -22.29
CA TYR A 2 3.38 -7.12 -20.83
C TYR A 2 4.68 -6.67 -20.17
N MET A 3 4.82 -5.37 -19.92
CA MET A 3 5.98 -4.85 -19.19
C MET A 3 5.52 -4.27 -17.85
N HIS A 4 5.98 -4.95 -16.80
CA HIS A 4 6.27 -4.37 -15.49
C HIS A 4 5.10 -4.09 -14.53
N SER A 5 4.23 -5.09 -14.28
CA SER A 5 3.18 -4.99 -13.24
C SER A 5 3.66 -5.26 -11.79
N LYS A 6 4.97 -5.22 -11.49
CA LYS A 6 5.51 -5.71 -10.21
C LYS A 6 6.28 -4.71 -9.36
N HIS A 7 6.58 -3.52 -9.85
CA HIS A 7 7.26 -2.49 -9.05
C HIS A 7 6.32 -1.32 -8.84
N VAL A 8 5.64 -1.35 -7.69
CA VAL A 8 5.10 -0.14 -7.06
C VAL A 8 6.27 0.82 -6.88
N THR A 9 6.13 2.05 -7.35
CA THR A 9 7.21 3.04 -7.23
C THR A 9 7.45 3.40 -5.77
N ILE A 10 8.67 3.78 -5.40
CA ILE A 10 8.99 4.24 -4.03
C ILE A 10 8.04 5.36 -3.59
N LYS A 11 7.64 6.23 -4.54
CA LYS A 11 6.67 7.31 -4.30
C LYS A 11 5.28 6.76 -3.95
N GLU A 12 4.82 5.74 -4.65
CA GLU A 12 3.52 5.11 -4.41
C GLU A 12 3.52 4.34 -3.08
N GLN A 13 4.61 3.65 -2.76
CA GLN A 13 4.79 3.01 -1.46
C GLN A 13 4.78 4.02 -0.30
N LEU A 14 5.48 5.15 -0.45
CA LEU A 14 5.48 6.22 0.55
C LEU A 14 4.08 6.85 0.70
N SER A 15 3.37 7.03 -0.41
CA SER A 15 2.00 7.56 -0.40
C SER A 15 1.04 6.62 0.34
N ILE A 16 1.10 5.32 0.06
CA ILE A 16 0.30 4.29 0.76
C ILE A 16 0.59 4.31 2.26
N PHE A 17 1.87 4.40 2.64
CA PHE A 17 2.29 4.45 4.04
C PHE A 17 1.76 5.69 4.77
N LEU A 18 1.99 6.89 4.21
CA LEU A 18 1.52 8.15 4.80
C LEU A 18 -0.01 8.21 4.87
N TYR A 19 -0.68 7.76 3.81
CA TYR A 19 -2.14 7.72 3.75
C TYR A 19 -2.71 6.76 4.81
N GLY A 20 -2.16 5.55 4.95
CA GLY A 20 -2.54 4.63 6.02
C GLY A 20 -2.32 5.21 7.42
N CYS A 21 -1.19 5.87 7.66
CA CYS A 21 -0.87 6.49 8.95
C CYS A 21 -1.80 7.67 9.30
N ILE A 22 -2.16 8.50 8.31
CA ILE A 22 -2.97 9.71 8.54
C ILE A 22 -4.45 9.37 8.64
N THR A 23 -4.94 8.49 7.77
CA THR A 23 -6.39 8.24 7.63
C THR A 23 -6.89 7.12 8.52
N GLY A 24 -6.01 6.23 9.03
CA GLY A 24 -6.40 5.09 9.88
C GLY A 24 -7.39 4.13 9.20
N LEU A 25 -7.46 4.16 7.86
CA LEU A 25 -8.43 3.39 7.08
C LEU A 25 -8.02 1.92 6.97
N CYS A 26 -9.03 1.06 6.87
CA CYS A 26 -8.82 -0.36 6.60
C CYS A 26 -8.06 -0.56 5.27
N ILE A 27 -7.17 -1.56 5.24
CA ILE A 27 -6.34 -1.95 4.09
C ILE A 27 -7.13 -2.06 2.78
N ARG A 28 -8.40 -2.49 2.85
CA ARG A 28 -9.30 -2.60 1.70
C ARG A 28 -9.58 -1.26 1.02
N HIS A 29 -9.83 -0.21 1.81
CA HIS A 29 -10.09 1.14 1.28
C HIS A 29 -8.82 1.75 0.68
N ILE A 30 -7.67 1.49 1.29
CA ILE A 30 -6.37 1.93 0.77
C ILE A 30 -6.06 1.20 -0.55
N GLY A 31 -6.30 -0.11 -0.62
CA GLY A 31 -6.15 -0.89 -1.86
C GLY A 31 -7.06 -0.39 -2.98
N GLU A 32 -8.32 -0.08 -2.67
CA GLU A 32 -9.28 0.50 -3.63
C GLU A 32 -8.82 1.88 -4.14
N CYS A 33 -8.30 2.75 -3.26
CA CYS A 33 -7.82 4.09 -3.61
C CYS A 33 -6.60 4.06 -4.54
N PHE A 34 -5.67 3.14 -4.30
CA PHE A 34 -4.42 3.03 -5.05
C PHE A 34 -4.48 1.99 -6.18
N GLN A 35 -5.65 1.38 -6.43
CA GLN A 35 -5.81 0.25 -7.36
C GLN A 35 -4.81 -0.89 -7.10
N GLN A 36 -4.49 -1.10 -5.83
CA GLN A 36 -3.45 -2.01 -5.40
C GLN A 36 -4.04 -3.16 -4.60
N SER A 37 -3.48 -4.37 -4.75
CA SER A 37 -3.98 -5.53 -4.02
C SER A 37 -3.82 -5.37 -2.51
N ASN A 38 -4.78 -5.87 -1.74
CA ASN A 38 -4.72 -5.85 -0.26
C ASN A 38 -3.44 -6.49 0.28
N VAL A 39 -2.90 -7.51 -0.41
CA VAL A 39 -1.65 -8.19 -0.04
C VAL A 39 -0.43 -7.28 -0.21
N THR A 40 -0.45 -6.41 -1.21
CA THR A 40 0.63 -5.44 -1.43
C THR A 40 0.55 -4.30 -0.42
N VAL A 41 -0.64 -3.77 -0.18
CA VAL A 41 -0.86 -2.70 0.82
C VAL A 41 -0.52 -3.18 2.22
N SER A 42 -0.94 -4.40 2.60
CA SER A 42 -0.61 -4.99 3.89
C SER A 42 0.91 -5.15 4.06
N ARG A 43 1.63 -5.60 3.02
CA ARG A 43 3.10 -5.70 3.07
C ARG A 43 3.75 -4.35 3.36
N TYR A 44 3.25 -3.25 2.80
CA TYR A 44 3.83 -1.92 3.01
C TYR A 44 3.47 -1.31 4.38
N LEU A 45 2.29 -1.59 4.91
CA LEU A 45 1.87 -1.11 6.22
C LEU A 45 2.48 -1.94 7.36
N PHE A 46 2.47 -3.27 7.26
CA PHE A 46 2.99 -4.17 8.30
C PHE A 46 4.52 -4.29 8.30
N SER A 47 5.21 -4.09 7.17
CA SER A 47 6.67 -4.07 7.15
C SER A 47 7.26 -2.91 7.98
N SER A 48 6.47 -1.86 8.28
CA SER A 48 6.88 -0.76 9.16
C SER A 48 6.35 -0.88 10.60
N TYR A 49 5.25 -1.61 10.84
CA TYR A 49 4.67 -1.80 12.18
C TYR A 49 4.28 -3.27 12.41
N PRO A 50 5.09 -4.06 13.15
CA PRO A 50 4.79 -5.46 13.43
C PRO A 50 3.70 -5.70 14.49
N PHE A 51 2.99 -4.65 14.95
CA PHE A 51 2.08 -4.71 16.11
C PHE A 51 0.68 -4.12 15.89
N VAL A 52 0.26 -3.87 14.64
CA VAL A 52 -1.15 -3.64 14.30
C VAL A 52 -1.71 -4.88 13.61
#